data_AF-C7QCW1-F1
#
_entry.id   AF-C7QCW1-F1
#
_cell.length_a   1.000
_cell.length_b   1.000
_cell.length_c   1.000
_cell.angle_alpha   90.00
_cell.angle_beta   90.00
_cell.angle_gamma   90.00
#
_symmetry.space_group_name_H-M   'P 1'
#
loop_
_entity.id
_entity.type
_entity.pdbx_description
1 polymer ?
#
loop_
_entity_poly.entity_id
_entity_poly.type
_entity_poly.pdbx_seq_one_letter_code
_entity_poly.pdbx_strand_id
1 'polypeptide(L)'
;MGSQRLRALGWTEGHEKAFAVLQEAAGADLIPALVTEAGDGGCTAESATGALRATYGPNLLLSMAADPLRRPLTEDWIAVRRWPDGRATAEAILSRRVTLMRQEPSR
;
A
#
# COMPACT_ATOMS: atom_id res chain seq x y z
N MET A 1 0.58 -1.64 20.79
CA MET A 1 1.85 -1.08 20.26
C MET A 1 1.82 -0.81 18.76
N GLY A 2 1.21 -1.66 17.93
CA GLY A 2 1.19 -1.47 16.46
C GLY A 2 0.50 -0.20 15.97
N SER A 3 -0.62 0.20 16.59
CA SER A 3 -1.37 1.41 16.22
C SER A 3 -0.58 2.71 16.39
N GLN A 4 0.27 2.82 17.42
CA GLN A 4 1.08 4.02 17.65
C GLN A 4 2.17 4.18 16.58
N ARG A 5 2.80 3.09 16.14
CA ARG A 5 3.78 3.12 15.06
C ARG A 5 3.14 3.54 13.74
N LEU A 6 1.97 2.99 13.41
CA LEU A 6 1.23 3.39 12.21
C LEU A 6 0.90 4.89 12.22
N ARG A 7 0.44 5.42 13.35
CA ARG A 7 0.17 6.87 13.49
C ARG A 7 1.42 7.72 13.27
N ALA A 8 2.59 7.28 13.74
CA ALA A 8 3.87 7.97 13.50
C ALA A 8 4.26 8.00 12.01
N LEU A 9 3.80 7.01 11.22
CA LEU A 9 3.97 6.94 9.76
C LEU A 9 2.88 7.73 8.99
N GLY A 10 1.97 8.43 9.68
CA GLY A 10 0.89 9.18 9.04
C GLY A 10 -0.39 8.38 8.79
N TRP A 11 -0.61 7.28 9.51
CA TRP A 11 -1.90 6.59 9.53
C TRP A 11 -3.01 7.49 10.07
N THR A 12 -4.15 7.52 9.39
CA THR A 12 -5.29 8.41 9.68
C THR A 12 -6.58 7.61 9.79
N GLU A 13 -7.65 8.25 10.27
CA GLU A 13 -8.99 7.64 10.30
C GLU A 13 -9.49 7.27 8.90
N GLY A 14 -9.11 8.04 7.87
CA GLY A 14 -9.44 7.70 6.48
C GLY A 14 -8.76 6.41 6.02
N HIS A 15 -7.51 6.21 6.42
CA HIS A 15 -6.78 4.95 6.15
C HIS A 15 -7.39 3.77 6.91
N GLU A 16 -7.77 3.97 8.17
CA GLU A 16 -8.46 2.96 8.99
C GLU A 16 -9.76 2.49 8.33
N LYS A 17 -10.61 3.44 7.88
CA LYS A 17 -11.87 3.14 7.21
C LYS A 17 -11.66 2.38 5.90
N ALA A 18 -10.76 2.85 5.05
CA ALA A 18 -10.45 2.18 3.79
C ALA A 18 -9.91 0.75 4.01
N PHE A 19 -9.10 0.56 5.05
CA PHE A 19 -8.52 -0.73 5.38
C PHE A 19 -9.53 -1.72 5.94
N ALA A 20 -10.44 -1.26 6.80
CA ALA A 20 -11.52 -2.11 7.31
C ALA A 20 -12.38 -2.70 6.19
N VAL A 21 -12.74 -1.89 5.17
CA VAL A 21 -13.50 -2.35 3.99
C VAL A 21 -12.76 -3.45 3.24
N LEU A 22 -11.45 -3.30 3.03
CA LEU A 22 -10.64 -4.33 2.37
C LEU A 22 -10.50 -5.59 3.22
N GLN A 23 -10.35 -5.44 4.53
CA GLN A 23 -10.21 -6.57 5.45
C GLN A 23 -11.49 -7.40 5.52
N GLU A 24 -12.66 -6.77 5.50
CA GLU A 24 -13.94 -7.48 5.40
C GLU A 24 -14.07 -8.24 4.07
N ALA A 25 -13.67 -7.63 2.96
CA ALA A 25 -13.77 -8.27 1.64
C ALA A 25 -12.77 -9.41 1.42
N ALA A 26 -11.57 -9.31 2.00
CA ALA A 26 -10.45 -10.21 1.72
C ALA A 26 -10.15 -11.21 2.85
N GLY A 27 -10.75 -11.06 4.03
CA GLY A 27 -10.52 -11.91 5.20
C GLY A 27 -9.38 -11.44 6.12
N ALA A 28 -9.19 -12.18 7.22
CA ALA A 28 -8.53 -11.72 8.45
C ALA A 28 -7.00 -11.50 8.44
N ASP A 29 -6.29 -11.58 7.31
CA ASP A 29 -4.82 -11.62 7.28
C ASP A 29 -4.16 -10.44 6.57
N LEU A 30 -4.89 -9.35 6.41
CA LEU A 30 -4.32 -8.10 5.92
C LEU A 30 -3.63 -7.33 7.04
N ILE A 31 -2.52 -6.69 6.70
CA ILE A 31 -1.84 -5.71 7.54
C ILE A 31 -1.64 -4.41 6.75
N PRO A 32 -1.77 -3.23 7.39
CA PRO A 32 -1.46 -1.97 6.73
C PRO A 32 0.06 -1.72 6.70
N ALA A 33 0.55 -1.16 5.60
CA ALA A 33 1.94 -0.72 5.45
C ALA A 33 2.05 0.53 4.57
N LEU A 34 3.03 1.39 4.89
CA LEU A 34 3.38 2.58 4.09
C LEU A 34 4.49 2.22 3.11
N VAL A 35 4.30 2.47 1.82
CA VAL A 35 5.33 2.20 0.80
C VAL A 35 6.50 3.18 0.97
N THR A 36 7.70 2.64 1.15
CA THR A 36 8.94 3.41 1.21
C THR A 36 9.66 3.44 -0.12
N GLU A 37 9.52 2.39 -0.93
CA GLU A 37 10.10 2.30 -2.27
C GLU A 37 9.22 1.41 -3.16
N ALA A 38 8.91 1.85 -4.37
CA ALA A 38 8.15 1.10 -5.36
C ALA A 38 9.04 0.66 -6.53
N GLY A 39 8.94 -0.60 -6.93
CA GLY A 39 9.59 -1.17 -8.12
C GLY A 39 8.59 -1.88 -9.03
N ASP A 40 9.06 -2.50 -10.11
CA ASP A 40 8.18 -3.06 -11.14
C ASP A 40 7.48 -4.36 -10.73
N GLY A 41 8.10 -5.15 -9.85
CA GLY A 41 7.54 -6.44 -9.37
C GLY A 41 7.05 -6.42 -7.92
N GLY A 42 7.20 -5.30 -7.22
CA GLY A 42 6.89 -5.19 -5.80
C GLY A 42 7.42 -3.89 -5.18
N CYS A 43 7.31 -3.79 -3.86
CA CYS A 43 7.70 -2.62 -3.09
C CYS A 43 8.35 -3.01 -1.75
N THR A 44 9.11 -2.07 -1.19
CA THR A 44 9.44 -2.07 0.24
C THR A 44 8.45 -1.17 0.97
N ALA A 45 8.04 -1.58 2.17
CA ALA A 45 7.06 -0.87 2.95
C ALA A 45 7.31 -1.00 4.45
N GLU A 46 6.86 -0.01 5.23
CA GLU A 46 6.93 -0.03 6.69
C GLU A 46 5.55 -0.30 7.31
N SER A 47 5.47 -1.36 8.12
CA SER A 47 4.27 -1.74 8.87
C SER A 47 4.41 -1.42 10.36
N ALA A 48 3.32 -1.66 11.10
CA ALA A 48 3.33 -1.67 12.56
C ALA A 48 4.45 -2.54 13.19
N THR A 49 4.88 -3.59 12.48
CA THR A 49 5.88 -4.55 12.95
C THR A 49 7.29 -4.28 12.41
N GLY A 50 7.45 -3.27 11.55
CA GLY A 50 8.69 -2.94 10.87
C GLY A 50 8.62 -3.09 9.36
N ALA A 51 9.79 -2.94 8.72
CA ALA A 51 9.95 -3.00 7.28
C ALA A 51 9.67 -4.40 6.72
N LEU A 52 9.10 -4.46 5.51
CA LEU A 52 8.84 -5.68 4.77
C LEU A 52 8.96 -5.44 3.27
N ARG A 53 9.18 -6.52 2.52
CA ARG A 53 9.13 -6.51 1.06
C ARG A 53 7.89 -7.27 0.60
N ALA A 54 7.11 -6.66 -0.28
CA ALA A 54 5.89 -7.26 -0.82
C ALA A 54 5.93 -7.27 -2.35
N THR A 55 5.57 -8.40 -2.96
CA THR A 55 5.29 -8.47 -4.40
C THR A 55 3.88 -7.95 -4.69
N TYR A 56 3.55 -7.60 -5.92
CA TYR A 56 2.17 -7.19 -6.24
C TYR A 56 1.23 -8.40 -6.31
N GLY A 57 0.11 -8.31 -5.60
CA GLY A 57 -0.96 -9.30 -5.63
C GLY A 57 -1.73 -9.25 -6.96
N PRO A 58 -2.54 -10.28 -7.25
CA PRO A 58 -3.19 -10.45 -8.56
C PRO A 58 -4.12 -9.29 -8.91
N ASN A 59 -4.89 -8.77 -7.94
CA ASN A 59 -5.81 -7.66 -8.18
C ASN A 59 -5.08 -6.36 -8.53
N LEU A 60 -3.96 -6.11 -7.85
CA LEU A 60 -3.14 -4.94 -8.10
C LEU A 60 -2.43 -5.03 -9.46
N LEU A 61 -1.92 -6.22 -9.81
CA LEU A 61 -1.35 -6.49 -11.14
C LEU A 61 -2.37 -6.29 -12.25
N LEU A 62 -3.60 -6.81 -12.09
CA LEU A 62 -4.69 -6.59 -13.05
C LEU A 62 -5.04 -5.10 -13.18
N SER A 63 -5.08 -4.38 -12.07
CA SER A 63 -5.32 -2.93 -12.04
C SER A 63 -4.23 -2.16 -12.78
N MET A 64 -2.95 -2.52 -12.57
CA MET A 64 -1.79 -1.94 -13.26
C MET A 64 -1.76 -2.28 -14.75
N ALA A 65 -2.17 -3.49 -15.13
CA ALA A 65 -2.27 -3.89 -16.53
C ALA A 65 -3.36 -3.11 -17.27
N ALA A 66 -4.48 -2.82 -16.61
CA ALA A 66 -5.55 -1.99 -17.16
C ALA A 66 -5.16 -0.50 -17.24
N ASP A 67 -4.35 -0.02 -16.30
CA ASP A 67 -3.90 1.37 -16.22
C ASP A 67 -2.54 1.44 -15.49
N PRO A 68 -1.42 1.68 -16.20
CA PRO A 68 -0.08 1.73 -15.62
C PRO A 68 0.11 2.81 -14.54
N LEU A 69 -0.75 3.84 -14.52
CA LEU A 69 -0.72 4.85 -13.46
C LEU A 69 -1.20 4.29 -12.13
N ARG A 70 -1.84 3.11 -12.10
CA ARG A 70 -2.34 2.43 -10.90
C ARG A 70 -1.28 1.68 -10.09
N ARG A 71 -0.01 1.75 -10.50
CA ARG A 71 1.12 1.23 -9.74
C ARG A 71 1.28 1.91 -8.37
N PRO A 72 1.71 1.21 -7.32
CA PRO A 72 2.06 1.85 -6.05
C PRO A 72 3.16 2.90 -6.20
N LEU A 73 3.08 3.95 -5.40
CA LEU A 73 4.09 4.99 -5.27
C LEU A 73 4.62 5.03 -3.85
N THR A 74 5.81 5.61 -3.67
CA THR A 74 6.29 5.99 -2.34
C THR A 74 5.26 6.87 -1.65
N GLU A 75 5.08 6.68 -0.34
CA GLU A 75 4.06 7.29 0.51
C GLU A 75 2.61 6.77 0.31
N ASP A 76 2.36 5.82 -0.60
CA ASP A 76 1.06 5.17 -0.66
C ASP A 76 0.89 4.23 0.55
N TRP A 77 -0.31 4.25 1.13
CA TRP A 77 -0.71 3.22 2.09
C TRP A 77 -1.26 2.02 1.33
N ILE A 78 -0.79 0.82 1.68
CA ILE A 78 -1.20 -0.43 1.05
C ILE A 78 -1.71 -1.43 2.09
N ALA A 79 -2.60 -2.31 1.64
CA ALA A 79 -2.97 -3.50 2.36
C ALA A 79 -2.08 -4.66 1.90
N VAL A 80 -1.39 -5.29 2.85
CA VAL A 80 -0.46 -6.38 2.59
C VAL A 80 -1.00 -7.67 3.18
N ARG A 81 -1.00 -8.75 2.42
CA ARG A 81 -1.25 -10.10 2.92
C ARG A 81 0.07 -10.80 3.20
N ARG A 82 0.18 -11.46 4.37
CA ARG A 82 1.28 -12.39 4.66
C ARG A 82 0.82 -13.82 4.41
N TRP A 83 1.65 -14.59 3.74
CA TRP A 83 1.38 -15.99 3.41
C TRP A 83 2.15 -16.92 4.35
N PRO A 84 1.66 -18.16 4.57
CA PRO A 84 2.33 -19.14 5.43
C PRO A 84 3.74 -19.52 4.98
N ASP A 85 4.05 -19.34 3.69
CA ASP A 85 5.38 -19.57 3.11
C ASP A 85 6.36 -18.40 3.32
N GLY A 86 5.96 -17.40 4.10
CA GLY A 86 6.76 -16.22 4.43
C GLY A 86 6.74 -15.12 3.36
N ARG A 87 5.99 -15.31 2.26
CA ARG A 87 5.82 -14.26 1.24
C ARG A 87 4.84 -13.19 1.71
N ALA A 88 5.00 -12.00 1.16
CA ALA A 88 4.05 -10.91 1.36
C ALA A 88 3.61 -10.36 0.00
N THR A 89 2.33 -10.06 -0.13
CA THR A 89 1.74 -9.48 -1.34
C THR A 89 0.99 -8.20 -1.02
N ALA A 90 1.21 -7.15 -1.82
CA ALA A 90 0.43 -5.92 -1.78
C ALA A 90 -0.86 -6.15 -2.56
N GLU A 91 -1.99 -6.19 -1.85
CA GLU A 91 -3.29 -6.56 -2.42
C GLU A 91 -4.05 -5.35 -2.97
N ALA A 92 -3.87 -4.17 -2.36
CA ALA A 92 -4.53 -2.95 -2.76
C ALA A 92 -3.82 -1.70 -2.21
N ILE A 93 -4.05 -0.57 -2.88
CA ILE A 93 -3.68 0.77 -2.40
C ILE A 93 -4.90 1.36 -1.67
N LEU A 94 -4.71 1.79 -0.42
CA LEU A 94 -5.75 2.35 0.45
C LEU A 94 -6.08 3.81 0.13
N SER A 95 -5.05 4.57 -0.16
CA SER A 95 -5.14 5.99 -0.48
C SER A 95 -4.01 6.32 -1.45
N ARG A 96 -4.33 7.17 -2.42
CA ARG A 96 -3.30 7.89 -3.19
C ARG A 96 -3.33 9.31 -2.71
N ARG A 97 -2.24 9.78 -2.11
CA ARG A 97 -2.07 11.23 -1.94
C ARG A 97 -1.96 11.84 -3.32
N VAL A 98 -3.02 12.49 -3.78
CA VAL A 98 -2.97 13.26 -5.02
C VAL A 98 -2.29 14.58 -4.69
N THR A 99 -0.97 14.60 -4.77
CA THR A 99 -0.22 15.86 -4.73
C THR A 99 -0.35 16.49 -6.11
N LEU A 100 -1.14 17.57 -6.23
CA LEU A 100 -1.20 18.38 -7.44
C LEU A 100 0.19 18.97 -7.70
N MET A 101 0.97 18.32 -8.56
CA MET A 101 2.22 18.89 -9.05
C MET A 101 1.88 19.93 -10.10
N ARG A 102 2.19 21.21 -9.84
CA ARG A 102 2.18 22.25 -10.87
C ARG A 102 3.29 21.89 -11.87
N GLN A 103 2.90 21.51 -13.08
CA GLN A 103 3.83 21.44 -14.20
C GLN A 103 4.06 22.87 -14.68
N GLU A 104 5.28 23.38 -14.56
CA GLU A 104 5.64 24.61 -15.26
C GLU A 104 5.80 24.25 -16.75
N PRO A 105 5.18 25.01 -17.67
CA PRO A 105 5.36 24.75 -19.09
C PRO A 105 6.84 24.93 -19.43
N SER A 106 7.46 23.87 -19.96
CA SER A 106 8.80 23.92 -20.55
C SER A 106 8.81 24.93 -21.69
N ARG A 107 9.76 25.86 -21.65
CA ARG A 107 9.92 27.01 -22.55
C ARG A 107 10.29 26.60 -23.98
#